data_AF-A0A2N2JS61-F1
#
_entry.id   AF-A0A2N2JS61-F1
#
_cell.length_a   1.000
_cell.length_b   1.000
_cell.length_c   1.000
_cell.angle_alpha   90.00
_cell.angle_beta   90.00
_cell.angle_gamma   90.00
#
_symmetry.space_group_name_H-M   'P 1'
#
loop_
_entity.id
_entity.type
_entity.pdbx_description
1 polymer ?
#
loop_
_entity_poly.entity_id
_entity_poly.type
_entity_poly.pdbx_seq_one_letter_code
_entity_poly.pdbx_strand_id
1 'polypeptide(L)' 'NDDTGNIRRCASFILSKGIRTIHCLPYNPLGRDKLPWINTSQRPQVIEAQQRDNMEELKSLFQKEGVDAIVYS' A
#
# COMPACT_ATOMS: atom_id res chain seq x y z
N ASN A 1 -2.45 4.77 3.18
CA ASN A 1 -2.22 4.08 4.48
C ASN A 1 -0.73 4.05 4.72
N ASP A 2 -0.24 5.21 5.09
CA ASP A 2 1.13 5.72 5.05
C ASP A 2 1.53 6.19 6.46
N ASP A 3 0.68 5.90 7.44
CA ASP A 3 0.95 6.06 8.86
C ASP A 3 2.05 5.08 9.30
N THR A 4 3.11 5.64 9.90
CA THR A 4 4.27 4.89 10.38
C THR A 4 3.90 3.78 11.38
N GLY A 5 2.87 4.00 12.20
CA GLY A 5 2.35 2.99 13.13
C GLY A 5 1.73 1.80 12.41
N ASN A 6 1.01 2.05 11.31
CA ASN A 6 0.48 0.98 10.46
C ASN A 6 1.59 0.21 9.73
N ILE A 7 2.62 0.91 9.25
CA ILE A 7 3.78 0.28 8.60
C ILE A 7 4.50 -0.67 9.57
N ARG A 8 4.77 -0.24 10.81
CA ARG A 8 5.39 -1.10 11.83
C ARG A 8 4.57 -2.33 12.15
N ARG A 9 3.26 -2.17 12.35
CA ARG A 9 2.35 -3.30 12.63
C ARG A 9 2.33 -4.27 11.46
N CYS A 10 2.30 -3.75 10.22
CA CYS A 10 2.36 -4.55 9.02
C CYS A 10 3.68 -5.32 8.93
N ALA A 11 4.83 -4.65 9.10
CA ALA A 11 6.15 -5.26 9.07
C ALA A 11 6.30 -6.37 10.12
N SER A 12 5.87 -6.11 11.36
CA SER A 12 5.86 -7.10 12.44
C SER A 12 5.01 -8.33 12.08
N PHE A 13 3.82 -8.12 11.51
CA PHE A 13 2.96 -9.21 11.06
C PHE A 13 3.63 -10.03 9.93
N ILE A 14 4.20 -9.37 8.93
CA ILE A 14 4.90 -10.01 7.80
C ILE A 14 6.05 -10.90 8.30
N LEU A 15 6.90 -10.35 9.17
CA LEU A 15 8.03 -11.08 9.75
C LEU A 15 7.58 -12.25 10.62
N SER A 16 6.47 -12.12 11.35
CA SER A 16 5.90 -13.23 12.14
C SER A 16 5.48 -14.43 11.29
N LYS A 17 5.32 -14.25 9.98
CA LYS A 17 5.02 -15.31 9.00
C LYS A 17 6.26 -15.83 8.28
N GLY A 18 7.46 -15.36 8.64
CA GLY A 18 8.71 -15.73 7.98
C GLY A 18 8.89 -15.10 6.60
N ILE A 19 8.02 -14.17 6.21
CA ILE A 19 8.12 -13.42 4.95
C ILE A 19 9.09 -12.26 5.18
N ARG A 20 9.92 -11.98 4.18
CA ARG A 20 10.92 -10.89 4.25
C ARG A 20 10.78 -9.84 3.16
N THR A 21 9.97 -10.10 2.13
CA THR A 21 9.84 -9.22 0.97
C THR A 21 8.37 -8.95 0.69
N ILE A 22 8.05 -7.71 0.35
CA ILE A 22 6.71 -7.29 -0.06
C ILE A 22 6.73 -6.41 -1.30
N HIS A 23 5.62 -6.41 -2.02
CA HIS A 23 5.38 -5.53 -3.15
C HIS A 23 4.39 -4.44 -2.74
N CYS A 24 4.82 -3.19 -2.80
CA CYS A 24 4.04 -2.02 -2.47
C CYS A 24 3.54 -1.38 -3.77
N LEU A 25 2.24 -1.50 -4.02
CA LEU A 25 1.59 -0.95 -5.20
C LEU A 25 1.00 0.42 -4.88
N PRO A 26 1.27 1.46 -5.70
CA PRO A 26 0.58 2.74 -5.54
C PRO A 26 -0.91 2.55 -5.82
N TYR A 27 -1.74 3.33 -5.14
CA TYR A 27 -3.17 3.33 -5.42
C TYR A 27 -3.44 3.70 -6.88
N ASN A 28 -4.30 2.92 -7.53
CA ASN A 28 -4.79 3.20 -8.87
C ASN A 28 -6.31 2.97 -8.86
N PRO A 29 -7.15 3.95 -9.26
CA PRO A 29 -8.61 3.84 -9.25
C PRO A 29 -9.18 2.91 -10.35
N LEU A 30 -8.48 1.81 -10.65
CA LEU A 30 -8.96 0.80 -11.60
C LEU A 30 -10.29 0.21 -11.11
N GLY A 31 -11.23 0.10 -12.03
CA GLY A 31 -12.56 -0.44 -11.72
C GLY A 31 -13.54 0.58 -11.14
N ARG A 32 -13.16 1.86 -11.00
CA ARG A 32 -14.12 2.93 -10.67
C ARG A 32 -15.31 2.93 -11.64
N ASP A 33 -15.07 2.71 -12.92
CA ASP A 33 -16.11 2.67 -13.96
C ASP A 33 -17.03 1.45 -13.84
N LYS A 34 -16.66 0.45 -13.03
CA LYS A 34 -17.50 -0.71 -12.72
C LYS A 34 -18.53 -0.39 -11.62
N LEU A 35 -18.29 0.63 -10.79
CA LEU A 35 -19.14 0.96 -9.64
C LEU A 35 -20.62 1.19 -10.01
N PRO A 36 -20.97 1.88 -11.12
CA PRO A 36 -22.37 2.03 -11.52
C PRO A 36 -23.08 0.72 -11.90
N TRP A 37 -22.31 -0.34 -12.20
CA TRP A 37 -22.80 -1.60 -12.75
C TRP A 37 -22.86 -2.73 -11.72
N ILE A 38 -22.51 -2.46 -10.46
CA ILE A 38 -22.51 -3.46 -9.40
C ILE A 38 -23.37 -3.00 -8.23
N ASN A 39 -24.10 -3.94 -7.61
CA ASN A 39 -24.89 -3.64 -6.42
C ASN A 39 -23.96 -3.50 -5.21
N THR A 40 -23.47 -2.29 -4.98
CA THR A 40 -22.55 -1.97 -3.89
C THR A 40 -22.93 -0.66 -3.19
N SER A 41 -22.62 -0.58 -1.90
CA SER A 41 -22.68 0.68 -1.14
C SER A 41 -21.42 1.53 -1.31
N GLN A 42 -20.37 0.99 -1.96
CA GLN A 42 -19.14 1.73 -2.21
C GLN A 42 -19.41 2.98 -3.06
N ARG A 43 -18.76 4.08 -2.66
CA ARG A 43 -18.80 5.35 -3.40
C ARG A 43 -17.45 5.55 -4.09
N PRO A 44 -17.42 6.21 -5.27
CA PRO A 44 -16.16 6.56 -5.92
C PRO A 44 -15.27 7.34 -4.95
N GLN A 45 -14.10 6.79 -4.64
CA GLN A 45 -13.13 7.46 -3.77
C GLN A 45 -12.28 8.41 -4.61
N VAL A 46 -12.27 9.70 -4.27
CA VAL A 46 -11.37 10.70 -4.88
C VAL A 46 -10.02 10.62 -4.18
N ILE A 47 -9.29 9.55 -4.46
CA ILE A 47 -7.92 9.34 -3.98
C ILE A 47 -6.99 9.41 -5.19
N GLU A 48 -5.92 10.17 -5.06
CA GLU A 48 -4.87 10.25 -6.08
C GLU A 48 -3.84 9.15 -5.84
N ALA A 49 -3.16 8.74 -6.93
CA ALA A 49 -2.01 7.86 -6.79
C ALA A 49 -0.94 8.53 -5.94
N GLN A 50 -0.26 7.73 -5.12
CA GLN A 50 0.86 8.23 -4.33
C GLN A 50 2.00 8.66 -5.27
N GLN A 51 2.59 9.81 -4.99
CA GLN A 51 3.78 10.28 -5.70
C GLN A 51 4.94 9.30 -5.47
N ARG A 52 5.85 9.24 -6.44
CA ARG A 52 7.01 8.34 -6.39
C ARG A 52 7.83 8.52 -5.10
N ASP A 53 8.06 9.75 -4.68
CA ASP A 53 8.86 10.06 -3.49
C ASP A 53 8.22 9.47 -2.22
N ASN A 54 6.90 9.50 -2.11
CA ASN A 54 6.17 8.91 -0.98
C ASN A 54 6.29 7.38 -0.98
N MET A 55 6.33 6.76 -2.17
CA MET A 55 6.54 5.31 -2.28
C MET A 55 7.96 4.92 -1.84
N GLU A 56 8.98 5.67 -2.25
CA GLU A 56 10.37 5.44 -1.82
C GLU A 56 10.57 5.68 -0.31
N GLU A 57 9.87 6.66 0.27
CA GLU A 57 9.83 6.85 1.73
C GLU A 57 9.22 5.63 2.42
N LEU A 58 8.09 5.15 1.93
CA LEU A 58 7.43 3.95 2.46
C LEU A 58 8.33 2.71 2.36
N LYS A 59 9.07 2.54 1.26
CA LYS A 59 10.08 1.49 1.13
C LYS A 59 11.14 1.60 2.22
N SER A 60 11.67 2.79 2.43
CA SER A 60 12.69 3.06 3.44
C SER A 60 12.18 2.74 4.86
N LEU A 61 10.90 2.98 5.14
CA LEU A 61 10.28 2.62 6.42
C LEU A 61 10.20 1.10 6.61
N PHE A 62 9.74 0.34 5.61
CA PHE A 62 9.73 -1.12 5.70
C PHE A 62 11.13 -1.71 5.86
N GLN A 63 12.13 -1.16 5.15
CA GLN A 63 13.51 -1.61 5.25
C GLN A 63 14.09 -1.39 6.66
N LYS A 64 13.76 -0.28 7.32
CA LYS A 64 14.15 -0.04 8.74
C LYS A 64 13.57 -1.08 9.69
N GLU A 65 12.40 -1.61 9.37
CA GLU A 65 11.72 -2.66 10.16
C GLU A 65 12.16 -4.08 9.74
N GLY A 66 13.13 -4.23 8.83
CA GLY A 66 13.68 -5.53 8.40
C GLY A 66 12.90 -6.23 7.28
N VAL A 67 12.00 -5.52 6.60
CA VAL A 67 11.25 -6.02 5.44
C VAL A 67 11.74 -5.33 4.17
N ASP A 68 12.12 -6.11 3.16
CA ASP A 68 12.48 -5.59 1.85
C ASP A 68 11.23 -5.24 1.04
N ALA A 69 11.03 -3.94 0.78
CA ALA A 69 9.89 -3.45 0.03
C ALA A 69 10.28 -3.11 -1.41
N ILE A 70 9.55 -3.69 -2.36
CA ILE A 70 9.63 -3.39 -3.78
C ILE A 70 8.51 -2.43 -4.12
N VAL A 71 8.85 -1.24 -4.62
CA VAL A 71 7.89 -0.21 -5.01
C VAL A 71 7.83 -0.05 -6.51
N TYR A 72 6.66 0.36 -7.00
CA TYR A 72 6.39 0.60 -8.40
C TYR A 72 6.00 2.06 -8.59
N SER A 73 6.59 2.70 -9.61
CA SER A 73 6.37 4.10 -9.98
C SER A 73 5.77 4.19 -11.38
#